data_AF-A0AAW0UB46-F1
#
_entry.id   AF-A0AAW0UB46-F1
#
_cell.length_a   1.000
_cell.length_b   1.000
_cell.length_c   1.000
_cell.angle_alpha   90.00
_cell.angle_beta   90.00
_cell.angle_gamma   90.00
#
_symmetry.space_group_name_H-M   'P 1'
#
loop_
_entity.id
_entity.type
_entity.pdbx_description
1 polymer ?
#
loop_
_entity_poly.entity_id
_entity_poly.type
_entity_poly.pdbx_seq_one_letter_code
_entity_poly.pdbx_strand_id
1 'polypeptide(L)'
;MGDLSGKYGGLHGQTWLHEFYNDTNLQLFGPTSIMGRSVVIHKIQQNARWFCGSIGWGYSPAEARQVSAIASFHNPQGYAEGYVRMVNLKHPGRNNRNVTRRHNWSVYVNPVGVDAGVKFFQSRCVAAGYRWNPYLIHLAFPNDRDYYERECGPEVPLRCDVGDLSGRLGTIDVGDKRFVFVDRNLPLCTIMNRAMIIHTENAGVERFACANIEPDDDIIKWVIIRKAPKFSVPTFMMDMREVLGAPKWFLAADLQTVTFSSDQQCVTFVVHFMGPSAGRLELDFSRVLAGGILDHPTITIRGVYPDPDRPKKLPYRTCGGLEEETLLEEYKTNTLWDLIKGGDGDGDAAAGLAPALLLPALLLPLLHLLR
;
A
#
# COMPACT_ATOMS: atom_id res chain seq x y z
N MET A 1 18.18 -20.82 17.18
CA MET A 1 18.08 -20.90 15.70
C MET A 1 18.80 -19.73 15.02
N GLY A 2 18.36 -18.49 15.24
CA GLY A 2 18.87 -17.30 14.55
C GLY A 2 20.13 -16.63 15.12
N ASP A 3 20.77 -17.19 16.16
CA ASP A 3 22.08 -16.70 16.61
C ASP A 3 23.17 -17.21 15.67
N LEU A 4 23.51 -16.41 14.68
CA LEU A 4 24.54 -16.73 13.69
C LEU A 4 25.95 -16.46 14.25
N SER A 5 26.10 -15.49 15.15
CA SER A 5 27.37 -15.17 15.79
C SER A 5 27.90 -16.29 16.68
N GLY A 6 27.02 -16.93 17.44
CA GLY A 6 27.37 -18.09 18.25
C GLY A 6 27.71 -19.34 17.43
N LYS A 7 27.25 -19.41 16.17
CA LYS A 7 27.49 -20.54 15.26
C LYS A 7 28.75 -20.37 14.41
N TYR A 8 28.94 -19.18 13.85
CA TYR A 8 29.93 -18.91 12.80
C TYR A 8 30.99 -17.88 13.21
N GLY A 9 30.92 -17.38 14.45
CA GLY A 9 31.80 -16.34 14.94
C GLY A 9 31.25 -14.92 14.72
N GLY A 10 31.84 -13.97 15.45
CA GLY A 10 31.48 -12.55 15.37
C GLY A 10 32.24 -11.81 14.26
N LEU A 11 31.74 -10.62 13.91
CA LEU A 11 32.34 -9.74 12.89
C LEU A 11 33.40 -8.78 13.48
N HIS A 12 34.05 -9.12 14.60
CA HIS A 12 34.97 -8.20 15.27
C HIS A 12 36.24 -7.99 14.46
N GLY A 13 36.62 -6.72 14.23
CA GLY A 13 37.81 -6.35 13.47
C GLY A 13 37.70 -6.59 11.96
N GLN A 14 36.55 -7.07 11.47
CA GLN A 14 36.32 -7.35 10.06
C GLN A 14 35.76 -6.11 9.36
N THR A 15 36.45 -5.65 8.30
CA THR A 15 35.95 -4.58 7.41
C THR A 15 35.20 -5.16 6.21
N TRP A 16 35.51 -6.40 5.83
CA TRP A 16 34.87 -7.14 4.75
C TRP A 16 34.88 -8.63 5.10
N LEU A 17 33.77 -9.33 4.81
CA LEU A 17 33.63 -10.76 5.00
C LEU A 17 32.74 -11.32 3.90
N HIS A 18 33.20 -12.37 3.22
CA HIS A 18 32.42 -13.14 2.26
C HIS A 18 32.62 -14.62 2.52
N GLU A 19 31.62 -15.26 3.11
CA GLU A 19 31.70 -16.64 3.59
C GLU A 19 30.42 -17.41 3.23
N PHE A 20 30.56 -18.73 3.13
CA PHE A 20 29.46 -19.64 2.82
C PHE A 20 29.29 -20.65 3.95
N TYR A 21 28.07 -20.74 4.49
CA TYR A 21 27.74 -21.65 5.58
C TYR A 21 26.55 -22.53 5.21
N ASN A 22 26.64 -23.81 5.57
CA ASN A 22 25.55 -24.77 5.45
C ASN A 22 24.89 -24.95 6.81
N ASP A 23 23.67 -24.43 6.98
CA ASP A 23 22.92 -24.50 8.23
C ASP A 23 21.60 -25.26 8.06
N THR A 24 21.53 -26.48 8.59
CA THR A 24 20.29 -27.28 8.57
C THR A 24 19.22 -26.74 9.51
N ASN A 25 19.59 -25.85 10.43
CA ASN A 25 18.69 -25.17 11.35
C ASN A 25 18.28 -23.78 10.84
N LEU A 26 18.50 -23.42 9.57
CA LEU A 26 17.95 -22.19 8.97
C LEU A 26 16.97 -22.55 7.85
N GLN A 27 15.80 -23.05 8.27
CA GLN A 27 14.77 -23.48 7.34
C GLN A 27 14.20 -22.30 6.55
N LEU A 28 14.01 -22.46 5.24
CA LEU A 28 13.35 -21.47 4.38
C LEU A 28 11.83 -21.69 4.27
N PHE A 29 11.34 -22.83 4.77
CA PHE A 29 9.92 -23.20 4.67
C PHE A 29 9.41 -23.75 6.00
N GLY A 30 8.11 -23.59 6.24
CA GLY A 30 7.44 -24.12 7.44
C GLY A 30 7.42 -23.13 8.61
N PRO A 31 6.87 -23.55 9.77
CA PRO A 31 6.54 -22.61 10.85
C PRO A 31 7.74 -21.84 11.43
N THR A 32 8.92 -22.43 11.42
CA THR A 32 10.17 -21.82 11.91
C THR A 32 10.98 -21.13 10.80
N SER A 33 10.39 -20.94 9.62
CA SER A 33 11.08 -20.35 8.47
C SER A 33 11.66 -18.96 8.78
N ILE A 34 12.86 -18.70 8.26
CA ILE A 34 13.51 -17.39 8.33
C ILE A 34 13.05 -16.43 7.22
N MET A 35 12.29 -16.92 6.24
CA MET A 35 11.75 -16.09 5.17
C MET A 35 10.82 -15.02 5.73
N GLY A 36 10.95 -13.78 5.24
CA GLY A 36 10.20 -12.63 5.74
C GLY A 36 10.67 -12.11 7.11
N ARG A 37 11.71 -12.71 7.71
CA ARG A 37 12.38 -12.19 8.92
C ARG A 37 13.54 -11.29 8.54
N SER A 38 14.21 -10.74 9.55
CA SER A 38 15.37 -9.85 9.35
C SER A 38 16.67 -10.51 9.79
N VAL A 39 17.74 -10.22 9.06
CA VAL A 39 19.12 -10.35 9.56
C VAL A 39 19.46 -9.05 10.28
N VAL A 40 20.06 -9.15 11.46
CA VAL A 40 20.46 -7.99 12.26
C VAL A 40 21.91 -8.13 12.67
N ILE A 41 22.70 -7.08 12.40
CA ILE A 41 24.08 -6.97 12.87
C ILE A 41 24.06 -6.14 14.15
N HIS A 42 24.67 -6.67 15.20
CA HIS A 42 24.74 -6.03 16.50
C HIS A 42 26.12 -5.41 16.74
N LYS A 43 26.16 -4.28 17.45
CA LYS A 43 27.38 -3.75 18.04
C LYS A 43 27.79 -4.61 19.22
N ILE A 44 29.10 -4.78 19.41
CA ILE A 44 29.65 -5.48 20.59
C ILE A 44 29.27 -4.75 21.88
N GLN A 45 29.29 -3.42 21.84
CA GLN A 45 28.88 -2.60 22.98
C GLN A 45 27.36 -2.64 23.12
N GLN A 46 26.89 -3.05 24.29
CA GLN A 46 25.48 -3.05 24.71
C GLN A 46 24.53 -3.91 23.84
N ASN A 47 25.07 -4.77 22.96
CA ASN A 47 24.30 -5.56 22.00
C ASN A 47 23.30 -4.71 21.17
N ALA A 48 23.65 -3.45 20.92
CA ALA A 48 22.78 -2.51 20.21
C ALA A 48 22.65 -2.91 18.74
N ARG A 49 21.43 -2.84 18.18
CA ARG A 49 21.19 -3.13 16.75
C ARG A 49 21.89 -2.05 15.90
N TRP A 50 22.73 -2.48 14.96
CA TRP A 50 23.49 -1.59 14.10
C TRP A 50 22.90 -1.50 12.69
N PHE A 51 22.79 -2.66 12.03
CA PHE A 51 22.21 -2.77 10.69
C PHE A 51 21.15 -3.86 10.68
N CYS A 52 20.16 -3.72 9.80
CA CYS A 52 19.21 -4.78 9.53
C CYS A 52 18.89 -4.85 8.04
N GLY A 53 18.51 -6.04 7.59
CA GLY A 53 17.99 -6.30 6.26
C GLY A 53 16.92 -7.37 6.33
N SER A 54 15.97 -7.35 5.40
CA SER A 54 14.89 -8.34 5.32
C SER A 54 15.31 -9.50 4.42
N ILE A 55 14.98 -10.72 4.84
CA ILE A 55 15.21 -11.95 4.06
C ILE A 55 14.00 -12.14 3.15
N GLY A 56 14.18 -11.82 1.87
CA GLY A 56 13.18 -12.00 0.82
C GLY A 56 13.47 -13.22 -0.05
N TRP A 57 12.51 -13.56 -0.91
CA TRP A 57 12.72 -14.53 -1.98
C TRP A 57 13.62 -13.92 -3.05
N GLY A 58 14.70 -14.61 -3.42
CA GLY A 58 15.49 -14.29 -4.61
C GLY A 58 14.83 -14.91 -5.83
N TYR A 59 14.52 -14.11 -6.85
CA TYR A 59 14.03 -14.59 -8.14
C TYR A 59 14.56 -13.69 -9.25
N SER A 60 14.77 -14.26 -10.44
CA SER A 60 15.11 -13.50 -11.63
C SER A 60 13.84 -12.80 -12.15
N PRO A 61 13.82 -11.46 -12.24
CA PRO A 61 12.65 -10.73 -12.76
C PRO A 61 12.29 -11.11 -14.21
N ALA A 62 13.23 -11.67 -14.97
CA ALA A 62 12.98 -12.16 -16.32
C ALA A 62 12.21 -13.49 -16.36
N GLU A 63 12.29 -14.28 -15.29
CA GLU A 63 11.74 -15.65 -15.23
C GLU A 63 10.50 -15.74 -14.33
N ALA A 64 10.40 -14.87 -13.32
CA ALA A 64 9.32 -14.91 -12.34
C ALA A 64 8.93 -13.52 -11.85
N ARG A 65 7.67 -13.40 -11.44
CA ARG A 65 7.14 -12.25 -10.72
C ARG A 65 6.62 -12.72 -9.36
N GLN A 66 7.00 -12.02 -8.30
CA GLN A 66 6.39 -12.22 -6.99
C GLN A 66 4.92 -11.82 -7.03
N VAL A 67 4.05 -12.74 -6.64
CA VAL A 67 2.63 -12.45 -6.37
C VAL A 67 2.51 -12.12 -4.89
N SER A 68 1.96 -10.95 -4.59
CA SER A 68 1.73 -10.48 -3.23
C SER A 68 0.26 -10.14 -3.05
N ALA A 69 -0.26 -10.35 -1.84
CA ALA A 69 -1.59 -9.92 -1.47
C ALA A 69 -1.57 -9.28 -0.08
N ILE A 70 -2.57 -8.44 0.16
CA ILE A 70 -2.77 -7.72 1.40
C ILE A 70 -4.21 -7.86 1.83
N ALA A 71 -4.43 -8.17 3.12
CA ALA A 71 -5.72 -7.96 3.75
C ALA A 71 -5.66 -6.70 4.60
N SER A 72 -6.32 -5.63 4.15
CA SER A 72 -6.25 -4.33 4.80
C SER A 72 -7.49 -4.01 5.64
N PHE A 73 -7.28 -3.89 6.96
CA PHE A 73 -8.28 -3.46 7.94
C PHE A 73 -8.22 -1.94 8.08
N HIS A 74 -8.67 -1.20 7.06
CA HIS A 74 -8.67 0.26 7.02
C HIS A 74 -10.08 0.88 7.14
N ASN A 75 -11.11 0.06 7.41
CA ASN A 75 -12.46 0.58 7.64
C ASN A 75 -12.48 1.44 8.91
N PRO A 76 -12.80 2.75 8.84
CA PRO A 76 -12.80 3.64 10.00
C PRO A 76 -13.87 3.27 11.05
N GLN A 77 -14.92 2.56 10.65
CA GLN A 77 -15.95 2.01 11.53
C GLN A 77 -15.63 0.58 12.00
N GLY A 78 -14.50 0.02 11.53
CA GLY A 78 -14.03 -1.31 11.91
C GLY A 78 -13.50 -1.37 13.34
N TYR A 79 -13.21 -2.59 13.79
CA TYR A 79 -12.76 -2.87 15.15
C TYR A 79 -11.28 -3.27 15.24
N ALA A 80 -10.64 -3.44 14.09
CA ALA A 80 -9.20 -3.58 13.96
C ALA A 80 -8.71 -2.58 12.92
N GLU A 81 -7.53 -2.02 13.15
CA GLU A 81 -6.81 -1.14 12.24
C GLU A 81 -5.44 -1.76 11.94
N GLY A 82 -5.16 -2.03 10.67
CA GLY A 82 -3.89 -2.63 10.27
C GLY A 82 -3.98 -3.44 8.99
N TYR A 83 -3.04 -4.35 8.81
CA TYR A 83 -2.99 -5.19 7.62
C TYR A 83 -2.34 -6.55 7.87
N VAL A 84 -2.65 -7.49 7.00
CA VAL A 84 -1.96 -8.78 6.89
C VAL A 84 -1.27 -8.83 5.53
N ARG A 85 0.04 -8.56 5.59
CA ARG A 85 1.09 -8.87 4.58
C ARG A 85 2.26 -9.50 5.35
N MET A 86 2.66 -8.76 6.39
CA MET A 86 3.18 -9.20 7.67
C MET A 86 2.12 -8.78 8.70
N VAL A 87 1.70 -9.64 9.62
CA VAL A 87 0.54 -9.37 10.50
C VAL A 87 0.87 -8.20 11.42
N ASN A 88 0.21 -7.07 11.19
CA ASN A 88 0.38 -5.84 11.97
C ASN A 88 -1.00 -5.23 12.21
N LEU A 89 -1.58 -5.53 13.37
CA LEU A 89 -2.95 -5.18 13.73
C LEU A 89 -2.97 -4.49 15.08
N LYS A 90 -3.77 -3.43 15.20
CA LYS A 90 -4.04 -2.73 16.45
C LYS A 90 -5.52 -2.39 16.54
N HIS A 91 -5.94 -1.92 17.71
CA HIS A 91 -7.26 -1.33 17.86
C HIS A 91 -7.32 0.04 17.16
N PRO A 92 -8.46 0.40 16.54
CA PRO A 92 -8.64 1.68 15.88
C PRO A 92 -8.38 2.86 16.80
N GLY A 93 -7.79 3.92 16.24
CA GLY A 93 -7.57 5.18 16.92
C GLY A 93 -6.10 5.60 16.92
N ARG A 94 -5.87 6.92 16.86
CA ARG A 94 -4.52 7.49 16.70
C ARG A 94 -3.57 7.13 17.85
N ASN A 95 -4.08 7.14 19.08
CA ASN A 95 -3.32 6.89 20.30
C ASN A 95 -3.81 5.65 21.06
N ASN A 96 -4.57 4.77 20.40
CA ASN A 96 -5.06 3.56 21.03
C ASN A 96 -3.91 2.57 21.27
N ARG A 97 -3.75 2.14 22.53
CA ARG A 97 -2.72 1.19 22.97
C ARG A 97 -3.32 -0.06 23.61
N ASN A 98 -4.62 -0.28 23.43
CA ASN A 98 -5.28 -1.48 23.94
C ASN A 98 -4.66 -2.72 23.29
N VAL A 99 -4.54 -3.78 24.09
CA VAL A 99 -4.01 -5.06 23.65
C VAL A 99 -5.04 -6.13 23.99
N THR A 100 -5.40 -6.93 23.00
CA THR A 100 -6.26 -8.10 23.16
C THR A 100 -5.53 -9.32 22.60
N ARG A 101 -5.69 -10.47 23.26
CA ARG A 101 -4.82 -11.64 23.03
C ARG A 101 -5.57 -12.84 22.51
N ARG A 102 -4.82 -13.74 21.86
CA ARG A 102 -5.29 -15.05 21.37
C ARG A 102 -6.50 -14.93 20.44
N HIS A 103 -6.43 -14.07 19.44
CA HIS A 103 -7.43 -14.01 18.39
C HIS A 103 -7.22 -15.14 17.39
N ASN A 104 -8.27 -15.91 17.17
CA ASN A 104 -8.32 -16.79 16.01
C ASN A 104 -8.47 -15.92 14.74
N TRP A 105 -7.98 -16.42 13.62
CA TRP A 105 -7.97 -15.77 12.33
C TRP A 105 -8.03 -16.81 11.22
N SER A 106 -8.83 -16.53 10.20
CA SER A 106 -9.13 -17.50 9.14
C SER A 106 -9.56 -16.83 7.84
N VAL A 107 -9.43 -17.54 6.73
CA VAL A 107 -9.95 -17.14 5.41
C VAL A 107 -11.34 -17.73 5.20
N TYR A 108 -12.24 -16.91 4.67
CA TYR A 108 -13.66 -17.21 4.44
C TYR A 108 -13.99 -17.22 2.94
N VAL A 109 -15.14 -17.78 2.56
CA VAL A 109 -15.44 -18.03 1.14
C VAL A 109 -15.74 -16.79 0.32
N ASN A 110 -16.44 -15.80 0.88
CA ASN A 110 -16.89 -14.62 0.16
C ASN A 110 -16.08 -13.37 0.55
N PRO A 111 -16.08 -12.32 -0.28
CA PRO A 111 -15.55 -11.02 0.12
C PRO A 111 -16.41 -10.38 1.22
N VAL A 112 -15.81 -9.42 1.90
CA VAL A 112 -16.40 -8.57 2.93
C VAL A 112 -17.49 -7.67 2.32
N GLY A 113 -18.63 -7.60 2.99
CA GLY A 113 -19.75 -6.73 2.64
C GLY A 113 -19.71 -5.37 3.32
N VAL A 114 -20.85 -4.68 3.37
CA VAL A 114 -21.04 -3.42 4.12
C VAL A 114 -21.14 -3.63 5.64
N ASP A 115 -21.04 -4.89 6.08
CA ASP A 115 -21.24 -5.35 7.45
C ASP A 115 -19.94 -5.37 8.28
N ALA A 116 -18.82 -4.91 7.73
CA ALA A 116 -17.54 -4.84 8.43
C ALA A 116 -17.53 -3.85 9.62
N GLY A 117 -18.33 -2.78 9.53
CA GLY A 117 -18.42 -1.72 10.55
C GLY A 117 -19.57 -1.90 11.55
N VAL A 118 -20.30 -3.01 11.50
CA VAL A 118 -21.49 -3.24 12.33
C VAL A 118 -21.10 -3.50 13.79
N LYS A 119 -21.83 -2.88 14.74
CA LYS A 119 -21.49 -2.98 16.16
C LYS A 119 -21.73 -4.36 16.78
N PHE A 120 -22.81 -5.03 16.40
CA PHE A 120 -23.17 -6.34 16.92
C PHE A 120 -22.33 -7.43 16.24
N PHE A 121 -21.70 -8.30 17.03
CA PHE A 121 -20.84 -9.37 16.52
C PHE A 121 -21.58 -10.32 15.58
N GLN A 122 -22.84 -10.66 15.91
CA GLN A 122 -23.67 -11.60 15.14
C GLN A 122 -23.98 -11.12 13.73
N SER A 123 -23.93 -9.80 13.50
CA SER A 123 -24.22 -9.17 12.20
C SER A 123 -22.95 -8.65 11.53
N ARG A 124 -21.78 -8.76 12.17
CA ARG A 124 -20.51 -8.27 11.63
C ARG A 124 -19.84 -9.32 10.77
N CYS A 125 -19.36 -8.92 9.59
CA CYS A 125 -18.61 -9.79 8.67
C CYS A 125 -19.36 -11.08 8.26
N VAL A 126 -20.69 -11.13 8.39
CA VAL A 126 -21.56 -12.25 8.03
C VAL A 126 -21.53 -12.52 6.53
N ALA A 127 -21.45 -11.48 5.69
CA ALA A 127 -21.43 -11.58 4.22
C ALA A 127 -20.30 -12.48 3.69
N ALA A 128 -19.19 -12.60 4.45
CA ALA A 128 -18.07 -13.47 4.15
C ALA A 128 -18.44 -14.98 4.12
N GLY A 129 -19.60 -15.37 4.68
CA GLY A 129 -20.10 -16.73 4.65
C GLY A 129 -19.43 -17.63 5.69
N TYR A 130 -18.93 -18.78 5.25
CA TYR A 130 -18.27 -19.80 6.08
C TYR A 130 -16.75 -19.85 5.82
N ARG A 131 -16.02 -20.52 6.72
CA ARG A 131 -14.58 -20.70 6.60
C ARG A 131 -14.24 -21.50 5.34
N TRP A 132 -13.23 -21.05 4.59
CA TRP A 132 -12.88 -21.67 3.32
C TRP A 132 -12.28 -23.07 3.52
N ASN A 133 -12.98 -24.10 3.03
CA ASN A 133 -12.51 -25.50 3.07
C ASN A 133 -12.82 -26.20 1.75
N PRO A 134 -12.00 -26.02 0.70
CA PRO A 134 -12.22 -26.63 -0.61
C PRO A 134 -12.07 -28.16 -0.60
N TYR A 135 -11.32 -28.72 0.35
CA TYR A 135 -11.06 -30.17 0.42
C TYR A 135 -12.03 -30.94 1.31
N LEU A 136 -12.99 -30.24 1.93
CA LEU A 136 -14.05 -30.84 2.74
C LEU A 136 -13.50 -31.83 3.79
N ILE A 137 -12.37 -31.50 4.41
CA ILE A 137 -11.63 -32.40 5.31
C ILE A 137 -12.43 -32.92 6.53
N HIS A 138 -13.63 -32.39 6.82
CA HIS A 138 -14.53 -32.82 7.89
C HIS A 138 -15.88 -33.37 7.40
N LEU A 139 -15.90 -34.11 6.29
CA LEU A 139 -17.14 -34.74 5.80
C LEU A 139 -17.73 -35.80 6.74
N ALA A 140 -16.91 -36.47 7.57
CA ALA A 140 -17.38 -37.54 8.45
C ALA A 140 -18.22 -37.03 9.63
N PHE A 141 -17.87 -35.86 10.20
CA PHE A 141 -18.55 -35.25 11.34
C PHE A 141 -18.47 -33.71 11.26
N PRO A 142 -19.20 -33.06 10.34
CA PRO A 142 -19.04 -31.63 10.04
C PRO A 142 -19.39 -30.69 11.21
N ASN A 143 -20.16 -31.17 12.19
CA ASN A 143 -20.57 -30.39 13.37
C ASN A 143 -19.79 -30.77 14.64
N ASP A 144 -18.89 -31.74 14.58
CA ASP A 144 -18.09 -32.16 15.74
C ASP A 144 -16.84 -31.30 15.87
N ARG A 145 -16.99 -30.21 16.63
CA ARG A 145 -15.91 -29.26 16.90
C ARG A 145 -14.79 -29.87 17.74
N ASP A 146 -15.12 -30.73 18.68
CA ASP A 146 -14.13 -31.36 19.56
C ASP A 146 -13.25 -32.32 18.77
N TYR A 147 -13.82 -33.02 17.79
CA TYR A 147 -13.05 -33.83 16.85
C TYR A 147 -12.14 -32.94 15.99
N TYR A 148 -12.66 -31.85 15.41
CA TYR A 148 -11.84 -30.91 14.64
C TYR A 148 -10.64 -30.39 15.44
N GLU A 149 -10.88 -29.91 16.66
CA GLU A 149 -9.85 -29.27 17.49
C GLU A 149 -8.76 -30.25 17.95
N ARG A 150 -9.06 -31.55 18.05
CA ARG A 150 -8.05 -32.58 18.34
C ARG A 150 -7.19 -32.94 17.12
N GLU A 151 -7.75 -32.80 15.94
CA GLU A 151 -7.19 -33.35 14.71
C GLU A 151 -6.51 -32.29 13.83
N CYS A 152 -6.94 -31.03 13.95
CA CYS A 152 -6.28 -29.91 13.33
C CYS A 152 -5.23 -29.33 14.29
N GLY A 153 -3.98 -29.31 13.85
CA GLY A 153 -2.91 -28.66 14.60
C GLY A 153 -1.68 -28.37 13.73
N PRO A 154 -0.67 -27.69 14.30
CA PRO A 154 0.56 -27.35 13.58
C PRO A 154 1.36 -28.57 13.10
N GLU A 155 1.25 -29.70 13.82
CA GLU A 155 1.94 -30.96 13.48
C GLU A 155 1.23 -31.74 12.37
N VAL A 156 -0.09 -31.58 12.26
CA VAL A 156 -0.95 -32.24 11.27
C VAL A 156 -1.74 -31.22 10.45
N PRO A 157 -1.05 -30.28 9.77
CA PRO A 157 -1.69 -29.10 9.17
C PRO A 157 -2.60 -29.41 7.97
N LEU A 158 -2.51 -30.63 7.41
CA LEU A 158 -3.38 -31.10 6.33
C LEU A 158 -4.76 -31.58 6.82
N ARG A 159 -4.93 -31.74 8.14
CA ARG A 159 -6.22 -32.00 8.80
C ARG A 159 -6.94 -30.72 9.24
N CYS A 160 -6.40 -29.55 8.89
CA CYS A 160 -7.03 -28.25 9.17
C CYS A 160 -7.73 -27.70 7.93
N ASP A 161 -8.85 -27.00 8.12
CA ASP A 161 -9.53 -26.34 7.00
C ASP A 161 -8.51 -25.43 6.31
N VAL A 162 -8.51 -25.38 4.97
CA VAL A 162 -7.48 -24.59 4.26
C VAL A 162 -7.51 -23.12 4.70
N GLY A 163 -8.69 -22.58 5.03
CA GLY A 163 -8.85 -21.26 5.60
C GLY A 163 -8.48 -21.12 7.08
N ASP A 164 -8.33 -22.19 7.86
CA ASP A 164 -7.96 -22.12 9.28
C ASP A 164 -6.46 -21.89 9.48
N LEU A 165 -6.09 -20.61 9.58
CA LEU A 165 -4.72 -20.20 9.84
C LEU A 165 -4.34 -20.35 11.31
N SER A 166 -5.31 -20.27 12.22
CA SER A 166 -5.03 -20.38 13.67
C SER A 166 -4.68 -21.79 14.09
N GLY A 167 -5.38 -22.78 13.56
CA GLY A 167 -5.07 -24.17 13.81
C GLY A 167 -3.66 -24.56 13.34
N ARG A 168 -3.19 -23.99 12.22
CA ARG A 168 -1.86 -24.30 11.66
C ARG A 168 -0.73 -23.43 12.20
N LEU A 169 -0.95 -22.13 12.35
CA LEU A 169 0.10 -21.14 12.62
C LEU A 169 0.02 -20.57 14.03
N GLY A 170 -1.06 -20.86 14.77
CA GLY A 170 -1.35 -20.28 16.06
C GLY A 170 -2.16 -18.99 15.98
N THR A 171 -2.55 -18.50 17.16
CA THR A 171 -3.34 -17.28 17.31
C THR A 171 -2.48 -16.02 17.19
N ILE A 172 -3.15 -14.88 16.98
CA ILE A 172 -2.52 -13.56 16.90
C ILE A 172 -3.00 -12.66 18.05
N ASP A 173 -2.15 -11.73 18.44
CA ASP A 173 -2.52 -10.66 19.37
C ASP A 173 -2.78 -9.37 18.58
N VAL A 174 -3.77 -8.58 18.99
CA VAL A 174 -4.11 -7.28 18.39
C VAL A 174 -3.65 -6.17 19.33
N GLY A 175 -2.82 -5.26 18.82
CA GLY A 175 -2.29 -4.11 19.57
C GLY A 175 -0.94 -4.32 20.25
N ASP A 176 -0.37 -5.54 20.16
CA ASP A 176 0.94 -5.88 20.73
C ASP A 176 2.06 -5.80 19.66
N LYS A 177 2.74 -6.93 19.42
CA LYS A 177 3.84 -7.05 18.44
C LYS A 177 3.34 -7.43 17.04
N ARG A 178 4.23 -7.24 16.06
CA ARG A 178 4.02 -7.74 14.68
C ARG A 178 4.36 -9.23 14.61
N PHE A 179 3.63 -9.96 13.78
CA PHE A 179 3.87 -11.37 13.54
C PHE A 179 4.25 -11.64 12.09
N VAL A 180 5.11 -12.62 11.89
CA VAL A 180 5.47 -13.16 10.58
C VAL A 180 5.24 -14.65 10.63
N PHE A 181 4.39 -15.14 9.74
CA PHE A 181 4.04 -16.55 9.62
C PHE A 181 4.37 -17.04 8.22
N VAL A 182 4.70 -18.33 8.11
CA VAL A 182 4.93 -18.99 6.83
C VAL A 182 4.07 -20.24 6.79
N ASP A 183 3.06 -20.21 5.92
CA ASP A 183 2.11 -21.30 5.70
C ASP A 183 2.42 -21.98 4.35
N ARG A 184 2.46 -23.31 4.33
CA ARG A 184 2.71 -24.09 3.10
C ARG A 184 1.43 -24.54 2.39
N ASN A 185 0.29 -24.44 3.07
CA ASN A 185 -1.00 -25.02 2.69
C ASN A 185 -2.01 -23.97 2.22
N LEU A 186 -1.69 -22.67 2.33
CA LEU A 186 -2.54 -21.58 1.89
C LEU A 186 -2.11 -21.04 0.50
N PRO A 187 -2.70 -21.53 -0.60
CA PRO A 187 -2.39 -21.04 -1.94
C PRO A 187 -2.93 -19.62 -2.17
N LEU A 188 -2.05 -18.67 -2.46
CA LEU A 188 -2.39 -17.26 -2.62
C LEU A 188 -3.39 -17.01 -3.77
N CYS A 189 -3.21 -17.69 -4.91
CA CYS A 189 -4.02 -17.47 -6.10
C CYS A 189 -5.51 -17.81 -5.91
N THR A 190 -5.85 -18.74 -5.01
CA THR A 190 -7.24 -19.20 -4.81
C THR A 190 -7.97 -18.45 -3.71
N ILE A 191 -7.24 -17.69 -2.89
CA ILE A 191 -7.79 -16.87 -1.79
C ILE A 191 -7.94 -15.40 -2.15
N MET A 192 -7.55 -15.00 -3.35
CA MET A 192 -7.81 -13.67 -3.86
C MET A 192 -9.31 -13.37 -3.83
N ASN A 193 -9.67 -12.13 -3.47
CA ASN A 193 -11.05 -11.66 -3.34
C ASN A 193 -11.89 -12.44 -2.31
N ARG A 194 -11.24 -13.08 -1.35
CA ARG A 194 -11.88 -13.68 -0.18
C ARG A 194 -11.68 -12.81 1.05
N ALA A 195 -12.54 -12.98 2.05
CA ALA A 195 -12.38 -12.29 3.32
C ALA A 195 -11.38 -13.01 4.24
N MET A 196 -10.52 -12.25 4.88
CA MET A 196 -9.82 -12.64 6.09
C MET A 196 -10.61 -12.14 7.30
N ILE A 197 -10.89 -13.02 8.25
CA ILE A 197 -11.61 -12.71 9.49
C ILE A 197 -10.69 -12.90 10.68
N ILE A 198 -10.73 -11.95 11.60
CA ILE A 198 -10.18 -12.03 12.95
C ILE A 198 -11.35 -12.24 13.88
N HIS A 199 -11.27 -13.23 14.75
CA HIS A 199 -12.28 -13.55 15.75
C HIS A 199 -12.03 -12.78 17.04
N THR A 200 -12.96 -12.86 17.99
CA THR A 200 -12.83 -12.24 19.31
C THR A 200 -11.65 -12.82 20.09
N GLU A 201 -11.23 -12.06 21.11
CA GLU A 201 -10.13 -12.44 21.98
C GLU A 201 -10.37 -13.78 22.68
N ASN A 202 -9.32 -14.33 23.26
CA ASN A 202 -9.39 -15.56 24.05
C ASN A 202 -9.86 -16.80 23.28
N ALA A 203 -9.59 -16.86 21.97
CA ALA A 203 -10.06 -17.88 21.04
C ALA A 203 -11.60 -17.92 20.91
N GLY A 204 -12.25 -16.77 21.11
CA GLY A 204 -13.69 -16.63 20.94
C GLY A 204 -14.12 -16.90 19.49
N VAL A 205 -15.40 -17.26 19.32
CA VAL A 205 -15.97 -17.68 18.01
C VAL A 205 -16.50 -16.52 17.19
N GLU A 206 -16.85 -15.42 17.86
CA GLU A 206 -17.49 -14.26 17.27
C GLU A 206 -16.53 -13.51 16.32
N ARG A 207 -17.08 -12.87 15.28
CA ARG A 207 -16.29 -12.18 14.24
C ARG A 207 -15.91 -10.78 14.73
N PHE A 208 -14.65 -10.57 15.05
CA PHE A 208 -14.15 -9.29 15.55
C PHE A 208 -13.90 -8.28 14.43
N ALA A 209 -13.20 -8.66 13.36
CA ALA A 209 -12.92 -7.78 12.23
C ALA A 209 -12.75 -8.59 10.93
N CYS A 210 -12.94 -7.94 9.79
CA CYS A 210 -12.71 -8.57 8.49
C CYS A 210 -12.12 -7.59 7.47
N ALA A 211 -11.38 -8.13 6.51
CA ALA A 211 -10.82 -7.42 5.37
C ALA A 211 -10.77 -8.33 4.13
N ASN A 212 -10.86 -7.75 2.94
CA ASN A 212 -10.65 -8.49 1.69
C ASN A 212 -9.17 -8.77 1.47
N ILE A 213 -8.86 -9.95 0.93
CA ILE A 213 -7.53 -10.31 0.44
C ILE A 213 -7.43 -9.84 -1.02
N GLU A 214 -6.62 -8.82 -1.24
CA GLU A 214 -6.53 -8.10 -2.52
C GLU A 214 -5.07 -8.08 -3.00
N PRO A 215 -4.81 -7.86 -4.30
CA PRO A 215 -3.44 -7.77 -4.81
C PRO A 215 -2.66 -6.67 -4.09
N ASP A 216 -1.40 -6.94 -3.77
CA ASP A 216 -0.49 -5.96 -3.17
C ASP A 216 0.57 -5.57 -4.19
N ASP A 217 0.26 -4.56 -4.99
CA ASP A 217 1.22 -3.94 -5.89
C ASP A 217 2.05 -2.90 -5.12
N ASP A 218 3.31 -2.69 -5.54
CA ASP A 218 4.22 -1.70 -4.97
C ASP A 218 4.85 -0.89 -6.10
N ILE A 219 4.47 0.37 -6.22
CA ILE A 219 5.04 1.32 -7.18
C ILE A 219 5.93 2.27 -6.40
N ILE A 220 7.18 2.40 -6.87
CA ILE A 220 8.20 3.22 -6.23
C ILE A 220 8.51 4.41 -7.14
N LYS A 221 8.39 5.64 -6.63
CA LYS A 221 8.71 6.86 -7.37
C LYS A 221 9.52 7.84 -6.53
N TRP A 222 10.40 8.57 -7.21
CA TRP A 222 11.03 9.76 -6.65
C TRP A 222 10.06 10.93 -6.74
N VAL A 223 10.01 11.72 -5.67
CA VAL A 223 9.23 12.96 -5.62
C VAL A 223 10.13 14.11 -5.23
N ILE A 224 9.88 15.28 -5.83
CA ILE A 224 10.66 16.50 -5.58
C ILE A 224 9.67 17.59 -5.16
N ILE A 225 9.81 18.07 -3.93
CA ILE A 225 8.84 18.99 -3.31
C ILE A 225 9.53 20.29 -2.91
N ARG A 226 8.84 21.42 -3.12
CA ARG A 226 9.28 22.73 -2.66
C ARG A 226 9.09 22.84 -1.14
N LYS A 227 10.15 23.22 -0.44
CA LYS A 227 10.20 23.32 1.01
C LYS A 227 9.44 24.56 1.49
N ALA A 228 8.31 24.35 2.17
CA ALA A 228 7.66 25.39 2.96
C ALA A 228 8.40 25.62 4.30
N PRO A 229 8.25 26.79 4.98
CA PRO A 229 8.99 27.12 6.20
C PRO A 229 8.93 26.09 7.35
N LYS A 230 7.84 25.30 7.42
CA LYS A 230 7.65 24.23 8.42
C LYS A 230 7.54 22.84 7.78
N PHE A 231 8.13 22.65 6.61
CA PHE A 231 8.03 21.40 5.88
C PHE A 231 8.76 20.26 6.62
N SER A 232 8.06 19.14 6.77
CA SER A 232 8.66 17.87 7.13
C SER A 232 8.03 16.77 6.27
N VAL A 233 8.83 15.79 5.83
CA VAL A 233 8.33 14.64 5.06
C VAL A 233 7.20 13.92 5.83
N PRO A 234 7.30 13.67 7.15
CA PRO A 234 6.20 13.06 7.90
C PRO A 234 4.89 13.86 7.87
N THR A 235 4.94 15.19 8.01
CA THR A 235 3.75 16.06 7.94
C THR A 235 3.16 16.05 6.53
N PHE A 236 4.00 16.23 5.52
CA PHE A 236 3.59 16.15 4.11
C PHE A 236 2.86 14.83 3.80
N MET A 237 3.43 13.71 4.22
CA MET A 237 2.83 12.39 4.00
C MET A 237 1.57 12.16 4.86
N MET A 238 1.36 12.91 5.94
CA MET A 238 0.11 12.87 6.69
C MET A 238 -0.98 13.59 5.91
N ASP A 239 -0.72 14.83 5.49
CA ASP A 239 -1.65 15.66 4.75
C ASP A 239 -2.04 15.02 3.41
N MET A 240 -1.06 14.47 2.68
CA MET A 240 -1.30 13.76 1.42
C MET A 240 -2.20 12.53 1.61
N ARG A 241 -1.99 11.74 2.68
CA ARG A 241 -2.86 10.59 2.98
C ARG A 241 -4.28 11.01 3.31
N GLU A 242 -4.45 12.13 4.01
CA GLU A 242 -5.76 12.67 4.35
C GLU A 242 -6.52 13.09 3.08
N VAL A 243 -5.86 13.77 2.16
CA VAL A 243 -6.45 14.12 0.85
C VAL A 243 -6.79 12.85 0.06
N LEU A 244 -5.88 11.88 -0.05
CA LEU A 244 -6.13 10.66 -0.82
C LEU A 244 -7.09 9.67 -0.12
N GLY A 245 -7.38 9.86 1.17
CA GLY A 245 -8.09 8.89 1.99
C GLY A 245 -7.33 7.57 2.19
N ALA A 246 -5.99 7.60 2.09
CA ALA A 246 -5.16 6.41 2.05
C ALA A 246 -4.63 6.04 3.46
N PRO A 247 -4.68 4.75 3.87
CA PRO A 247 -4.06 4.32 5.10
C PRO A 247 -2.52 4.39 5.01
N LYS A 248 -1.86 4.43 6.18
CA LYS A 248 -0.40 4.64 6.28
C LYS A 248 0.44 3.58 5.56
N TRP A 249 -0.09 2.38 5.39
CA TRP A 249 0.58 1.26 4.73
C TRP A 249 0.28 1.16 3.22
N PHE A 250 -0.60 2.01 2.66
CA PHE A 250 -0.78 2.13 1.21
C PHE A 250 0.04 3.27 0.61
N LEU A 251 0.52 4.21 1.42
CA LEU A 251 1.34 5.31 0.96
C LEU A 251 2.40 5.61 2.00
N ALA A 252 3.68 5.39 1.69
CA ALA A 252 4.79 5.60 2.63
C ALA A 252 5.98 6.27 1.95
N ALA A 253 6.71 7.11 2.69
CA ALA A 253 7.96 7.71 2.23
C ALA A 253 9.15 6.99 2.86
N ASP A 254 10.21 6.81 2.10
CA ASP A 254 11.49 6.33 2.61
C ASP A 254 12.31 7.49 3.15
N LEU A 255 12.35 7.61 4.47
CA LEU A 255 13.07 8.68 5.17
C LEU A 255 14.59 8.58 5.03
N GLN A 256 15.13 7.42 4.64
CA GLN A 256 16.58 7.23 4.44
C GLN A 256 17.05 7.82 3.10
N THR A 257 16.14 8.01 2.15
CA THR A 257 16.42 8.54 0.80
C THR A 257 16.31 10.06 0.71
N VAL A 258 16.03 10.73 1.83
CA VAL A 258 15.80 12.17 1.86
C VAL A 258 17.08 12.92 1.55
N THR A 259 17.05 13.69 0.48
CA THR A 259 18.15 14.55 0.02
C THR A 259 17.64 15.96 -0.22
N PHE A 260 18.53 16.94 -0.15
CA PHE A 260 18.23 18.35 -0.37
C PHE A 260 18.95 18.87 -1.60
N SER A 261 18.28 19.74 -2.35
CA SER A 261 18.91 20.50 -3.43
C SER A 261 20.01 21.43 -2.89
N SER A 262 20.94 21.83 -3.76
CA SER A 262 22.06 22.72 -3.44
C SER A 262 21.58 24.07 -2.85
N ASP A 263 20.44 24.56 -3.29
CA ASP A 263 19.79 25.79 -2.81
C ASP A 263 18.96 25.59 -1.53
N GLN A 264 18.84 24.36 -1.04
CA GLN A 264 18.00 23.93 0.08
C GLN A 264 16.50 24.29 -0.05
N GLN A 265 16.04 24.67 -1.24
CA GLN A 265 14.63 25.00 -1.49
C GLN A 265 13.80 23.77 -1.83
N CYS A 266 14.46 22.70 -2.26
CA CYS A 266 13.82 21.48 -2.70
C CYS A 266 14.28 20.28 -1.89
N VAL A 267 13.36 19.35 -1.68
CA VAL A 267 13.60 18.07 -1.01
C VAL A 267 13.16 16.94 -1.92
N THR A 268 14.03 15.93 -2.03
CA THR A 268 13.82 14.75 -2.88
C THR A 268 13.84 13.51 -2.01
N PHE A 269 12.86 12.63 -2.20
CA PHE A 269 12.76 11.37 -1.48
C PHE A 269 11.95 10.35 -2.27
N VAL A 270 12.04 9.08 -1.89
CA VAL A 270 11.27 7.99 -2.47
C VAL A 270 9.92 7.86 -1.78
N VAL A 271 8.87 7.64 -2.57
CA VAL A 271 7.52 7.30 -2.12
C VAL A 271 7.12 5.93 -2.69
N HIS A 272 6.59 5.10 -1.81
CA HIS A 272 5.97 3.81 -2.09
C HIS A 272 4.45 3.95 -2.14
N PHE A 273 3.86 3.54 -3.24
CA PHE A 273 2.41 3.39 -3.44
C PHE A 273 2.09 1.91 -3.41
N MET A 274 1.40 1.47 -2.37
CA MET A 274 1.18 0.06 -2.05
C MET A 274 -0.30 -0.30 -2.02
N GLY A 275 -0.60 -1.59 -2.23
CA GLY A 275 -1.93 -2.15 -2.16
C GLY A 275 -2.66 -2.19 -3.52
N PRO A 276 -3.95 -2.57 -3.52
CA PRO A 276 -4.68 -2.89 -4.75
C PRO A 276 -4.93 -1.69 -5.67
N SER A 277 -4.84 -0.48 -5.13
CA SER A 277 -5.05 0.78 -5.85
C SER A 277 -3.75 1.56 -6.07
N ALA A 278 -2.58 0.92 -5.98
CA ALA A 278 -1.27 1.58 -6.09
C ALA A 278 -1.15 2.50 -7.31
N GLY A 279 -1.58 2.05 -8.50
CA GLY A 279 -1.56 2.87 -9.71
C GLY A 279 -2.47 4.10 -9.62
N ARG A 280 -3.66 3.96 -9.05
CA ARG A 280 -4.57 5.09 -8.86
C ARG A 280 -4.06 6.07 -7.81
N LEU A 281 -3.44 5.57 -6.73
CA LEU A 281 -2.78 6.38 -5.71
C LEU A 281 -1.66 7.22 -6.31
N GLU A 282 -0.83 6.65 -7.19
CA GLU A 282 0.27 7.37 -7.85
C GLU A 282 -0.25 8.48 -8.78
N LEU A 283 -1.29 8.20 -9.56
CA LEU A 283 -1.93 9.17 -10.46
C LEU A 283 -2.58 10.32 -9.68
N ASP A 284 -3.40 10.01 -8.68
CA ASP A 284 -4.09 11.03 -7.87
C ASP A 284 -3.08 11.83 -7.02
N PHE A 285 -2.02 11.20 -6.52
CA PHE A 285 -0.91 11.88 -5.84
C PHE A 285 -0.26 12.93 -6.75
N SER A 286 0.06 12.54 -7.99
CA SER A 286 0.67 13.43 -8.98
C SER A 286 -0.28 14.57 -9.36
N ARG A 287 -1.57 14.28 -9.54
CA ARG A 287 -2.61 15.28 -9.82
C ARG A 287 -2.74 16.31 -8.69
N VAL A 288 -2.77 15.87 -7.43
CA VAL A 288 -2.91 16.77 -6.28
C VAL A 288 -1.65 17.61 -6.11
N LEU A 289 -0.46 17.05 -6.35
CA LEU A 289 0.79 17.81 -6.34
C LEU A 289 0.86 18.88 -7.42
N ALA A 290 0.28 18.62 -8.59
CA ALA A 290 0.12 19.60 -9.67
C ALA A 290 -0.93 20.68 -9.37
N GLY A 291 -1.52 20.72 -8.18
CA GLY A 291 -2.54 21.70 -7.78
C GLY A 291 -3.98 21.29 -8.09
N GLY A 292 -4.19 20.07 -8.59
CA GLY A 292 -5.51 19.51 -8.85
C GLY A 292 -6.36 19.35 -7.58
N ILE A 293 -7.68 19.36 -7.79
CA ILE A 293 -8.69 19.12 -6.74
C ILE A 293 -9.13 17.66 -6.83
N LEU A 294 -9.23 17.00 -5.68
CA LEU A 294 -9.74 15.65 -5.57
C LEU A 294 -11.04 15.63 -4.76
N ASP A 295 -12.19 15.55 -5.44
CA ASP A 295 -13.52 15.60 -4.82
C ASP A 295 -13.89 14.36 -4.00
N HIS A 296 -13.37 13.20 -4.39
CA HIS A 296 -13.57 11.93 -3.69
C HIS A 296 -12.23 11.29 -3.34
N PRO A 297 -12.10 10.64 -2.17
CA PRO A 297 -10.85 9.96 -1.82
C PRO A 297 -10.52 8.88 -2.86
N THR A 298 -9.23 8.66 -3.08
CA THR A 298 -8.73 7.62 -3.98
C THR A 298 -9.11 6.23 -3.47
N ILE A 299 -9.04 6.02 -2.16
CA ILE A 299 -9.47 4.78 -1.50
C ILE A 299 -10.90 4.94 -1.01
N THR A 300 -11.80 4.15 -1.58
CA THR A 300 -13.22 4.14 -1.20
C THR A 300 -13.55 2.85 -0.47
N ILE A 301 -14.29 2.96 0.62
CA ILE A 301 -14.67 1.83 1.48
C ILE A 301 -16.18 1.65 1.36
N ARG A 302 -16.62 0.43 1.02
CA ARG A 302 -18.06 0.15 0.84
C ARG A 302 -18.82 0.42 2.14
N GLY A 303 -19.91 1.17 2.04
CA GLY A 303 -20.77 1.52 3.19
C GLY A 303 -20.22 2.66 4.06
N VAL A 304 -19.05 3.21 3.75
CA VAL A 304 -18.47 4.36 4.45
C VAL A 304 -18.52 5.58 3.54
N TYR A 305 -19.15 6.64 4.01
CA TYR A 305 -19.18 7.91 3.31
C TYR A 305 -17.93 8.75 3.69
N PRO A 306 -17.26 9.37 2.71
CA PRO A 306 -16.15 10.28 3.00
C PRO A 306 -16.61 11.44 3.89
N ASP A 307 -15.72 11.90 4.76
CA ASP A 307 -15.93 13.11 5.55
C ASP A 307 -16.16 14.31 4.60
N PRO A 308 -17.28 15.05 4.73
CA PRO A 308 -17.55 16.23 3.90
C PRO A 308 -16.49 17.33 4.07
N ASP A 309 -15.85 17.40 5.24
CA ASP A 309 -14.84 18.42 5.56
C ASP A 309 -13.41 18.00 5.19
N ARG A 310 -13.24 16.84 4.54
CA ARG A 310 -11.93 16.33 4.10
C ARG A 310 -11.22 17.34 3.19
N PRO A 311 -9.92 17.59 3.38
CA PRO A 311 -9.13 18.41 2.47
C PRO A 311 -9.11 17.82 1.07
N LYS A 312 -9.39 18.65 0.06
CA LYS A 312 -9.42 18.26 -1.37
C LYS A 312 -8.20 18.68 -2.17
N LYS A 313 -7.32 19.49 -1.57
CA LYS A 313 -6.09 20.02 -2.19
C LYS A 313 -4.96 19.99 -1.18
N LEU A 314 -3.73 20.11 -1.68
CA LEU A 314 -2.54 20.29 -0.85
C LEU A 314 -1.94 21.69 -1.00
N PRO A 315 -1.35 22.23 0.09
CA PRO A 315 -0.59 23.48 0.06
C PRO A 315 0.84 23.30 -0.50
N TYR A 316 1.22 22.09 -0.90
CA TYR A 316 2.55 21.75 -1.40
C TYR A 316 2.59 21.81 -2.93
N ARG A 317 3.79 22.08 -3.48
CA ARG A 317 4.07 22.16 -4.92
C ARG A 317 5.35 21.42 -5.25
N THR A 318 5.45 20.94 -6.49
CA THR A 318 6.68 20.33 -7.02
C THR A 318 7.73 21.40 -7.28
N CYS A 319 9.00 21.03 -7.14
CA CYS A 319 10.07 21.89 -7.65
C CYS A 319 10.19 21.75 -9.17
N GLY A 320 10.42 22.86 -9.88
CA GLY A 320 10.61 22.86 -11.33
C GLY A 320 9.34 22.60 -12.15
N GLY A 321 8.15 22.72 -11.55
CA GLY A 321 6.93 22.90 -12.34
C GLY A 321 6.96 24.28 -12.97
N LEU A 322 6.64 24.40 -14.26
CA LEU A 322 6.41 25.68 -14.92
C LEU A 322 5.55 26.53 -13.99
N GLU A 323 6.10 27.65 -13.51
CA GLU A 323 5.31 28.63 -12.80
C GLU A 323 4.26 29.12 -13.80
N GLU A 324 3.03 28.62 -13.67
CA GLU A 324 1.89 29.13 -14.44
C GLU A 324 1.72 30.64 -14.21
N GLU A 325 2.24 31.16 -13.09
CA GLU A 325 2.40 32.58 -12.80
C GLU A 325 3.45 33.27 -13.70
N THR A 326 4.56 32.63 -14.06
CA THR A 326 5.56 33.23 -14.98
C THR A 326 5.08 33.27 -16.42
N LEU A 327 4.37 32.24 -16.89
CA LEU A 327 3.83 32.23 -18.26
C LEU A 327 2.69 33.24 -18.45
N LEU A 328 1.89 33.49 -17.40
CA LEU A 328 0.82 34.49 -17.44
C LEU A 328 1.32 35.94 -17.29
N GLU A 329 2.44 36.17 -16.60
CA GLU A 329 3.08 37.48 -16.57
C GLU A 329 3.83 37.78 -17.88
N GLU A 330 4.55 36.81 -18.45
CA GLU A 330 5.27 36.96 -19.71
C GLU A 330 4.32 37.18 -20.92
N TYR A 331 3.12 36.57 -20.89
CA TYR A 331 2.07 36.85 -21.89
C TYR A 331 1.39 38.22 -21.71
N LYS A 332 1.33 38.75 -20.49
CA LYS A 332 0.73 40.08 -20.22
C LYS A 332 1.68 41.22 -20.55
N THR A 333 2.98 41.02 -20.40
CA THR A 333 3.99 42.04 -20.73
C THR A 333 4.20 42.21 -22.23
N ASN A 334 4.00 41.13 -23.01
CA ASN A 334 4.33 41.11 -24.44
C ASN A 334 3.17 41.47 -25.39
N THR A 335 2.00 41.93 -24.90
CA THR A 335 0.86 42.24 -25.80
C THR A 335 0.33 43.66 -25.73
N LEU A 336 0.83 44.55 -24.87
CA LEU A 336 0.27 45.91 -24.75
C LEU A 336 1.23 47.06 -25.11
N TRP A 337 2.56 46.86 -25.00
CA TRP A 337 3.53 47.94 -25.27
C TRP A 337 4.22 47.84 -26.63
N ASP A 338 4.38 46.64 -27.19
CA ASP A 338 5.02 46.43 -28.50
C ASP A 338 4.11 46.78 -29.69
N LEU A 339 2.82 47.04 -29.46
CA LEU A 339 1.90 47.55 -30.49
C LEU A 339 1.80 49.09 -30.53
N ILE A 340 2.41 49.80 -29.58
CA ILE A 340 2.20 51.25 -29.38
C ILE A 340 3.49 52.06 -29.60
N LYS A 341 4.67 51.43 -29.79
CA LYS A 341 5.91 52.17 -30.06
C LYS A 341 6.73 51.60 -31.23
N GLY A 342 6.58 52.28 -32.37
CA GLY A 342 7.49 52.27 -33.52
C GLY A 342 6.72 52.14 -34.83
N GLY A 343 6.60 53.14 -35.70
CA GLY A 343 7.15 54.50 -35.76
C GLY A 343 6.95 55.01 -37.20
N ASP A 344 6.43 56.22 -37.30
CA ASP A 344 6.67 57.30 -38.28
C ASP A 344 6.98 57.03 -39.79
N GLY A 345 6.28 57.78 -40.65
CA GLY A 345 6.92 58.65 -41.66
C GLY A 345 7.25 58.15 -43.08
N ASP A 346 6.52 58.70 -44.05
CA ASP A 346 6.86 59.05 -45.45
C ASP A 346 7.19 58.01 -46.56
N GLY A 347 6.24 57.91 -47.52
CA GLY A 347 6.39 58.24 -48.95
C GLY A 347 7.40 57.52 -49.84
N ASP A 348 6.94 56.62 -50.72
CA ASP A 348 6.88 56.87 -52.19
C ASP A 348 6.27 55.67 -52.97
N ALA A 349 5.73 55.99 -54.15
CA ALA A 349 4.89 55.15 -54.99
C ALA A 349 5.61 54.00 -55.75
N ALA A 350 4.91 52.89 -56.00
CA ALA A 350 4.63 52.35 -57.35
C ALA A 350 3.98 50.95 -57.36
N ALA A 351 2.81 50.88 -58.00
CA ALA A 351 2.30 49.83 -58.90
C ALA A 351 2.45 48.32 -58.59
N GLY A 352 1.29 47.65 -58.48
CA GLY A 352 0.96 46.59 -59.44
C GLY A 352 0.71 45.17 -58.92
N LEU A 353 -0.52 44.69 -59.19
CA LEU A 353 -0.96 43.29 -59.37
C LEU A 353 -1.43 42.49 -58.13
N ALA A 354 -2.76 42.49 -57.95
CA ALA A 354 -3.55 41.34 -57.49
C ALA A 354 -3.75 40.36 -58.68
N PRO A 355 -4.15 39.07 -58.51
CA PRO A 355 -5.38 38.60 -57.82
C PRO A 355 -5.14 37.25 -57.05
N ALA A 356 -6.06 36.48 -56.47
CA ALA A 356 -7.52 36.38 -56.44
C ALA A 356 -7.94 35.51 -55.22
N LEU A 357 -9.16 35.75 -54.75
CA LEU A 357 -9.95 34.91 -53.84
C LEU A 357 -10.22 33.50 -54.40
N LEU A 358 -10.49 32.52 -53.53
CA LEU A 358 -11.79 31.80 -53.44
C LEU A 358 -11.79 30.65 -52.40
N LEU A 359 -12.72 30.75 -51.45
CA LEU A 359 -13.35 29.66 -50.67
C LEU A 359 -14.35 28.90 -51.58
N PRO A 360 -14.66 27.60 -51.31
CA PRO A 360 -15.82 27.23 -50.45
C PRO A 360 -15.57 25.94 -49.62
N ALA A 361 -16.08 25.73 -48.40
CA ALA A 361 -17.46 25.54 -47.91
C ALA A 361 -18.19 24.26 -48.39
N LEU A 362 -18.49 23.40 -47.41
CA LEU A 362 -19.67 22.51 -47.25
C LEU A 362 -19.79 21.20 -48.08
N LEU A 363 -19.78 20.04 -47.39
CA LEU A 363 -20.96 19.17 -47.14
C LEU A 363 -20.56 17.76 -46.62
N LEU A 364 -21.09 17.40 -45.45
CA LEU A 364 -21.34 16.02 -44.99
C LEU A 364 -22.69 15.55 -45.60
N PRO A 365 -22.94 14.24 -45.83
CA PRO A 365 -23.40 13.39 -44.72
C PRO A 365 -23.07 11.87 -44.78
N LEU A 366 -23.08 11.30 -43.56
CA LEU A 366 -23.55 9.99 -43.07
C LEU A 366 -23.63 8.71 -43.97
N LEU A 367 -23.09 7.65 -43.35
CA LEU A 367 -23.63 6.28 -43.14
C LEU A 367 -23.20 5.08 -44.01
N HIS A 368 -22.68 4.08 -43.26
CA HIS A 368 -22.72 2.61 -43.43
C HIS A 368 -22.09 1.95 -44.66
N LEU A 369 -21.11 1.05 -44.45
CA LEU A 369 -21.37 -0.38 -44.26
C LEU A 369 -20.11 -1.19 -43.87
N LEU A 370 -20.37 -2.16 -43.00
CA LEU A 370 -19.60 -3.34 -42.57
C LEU A 370 -18.48 -3.86 -43.49
N ARG A 371 -17.36 -4.22 -42.86
CA ARG A 371 -16.90 -5.61 -42.81
C ARG A 371 -16.14 -5.91 -41.52
#